data_AF-A0A0Q9XUG8-F1
#
_entry.id   AF-A0A0Q9XUG8-F1
#
_cell.length_a   1.000
_cell.length_b   1.000
_cell.length_c   1.000
_cell.angle_alpha   90.00
_cell.angle_beta   90.00
_cell.angle_gamma   90.00
#
_symmetry.space_group_name_H-M   'P 1'
#
loop_
_entity.id
_entity.type
_entity.pdbx_description
1 polymer ?
#
loop_
_entity_poly.entity_id
_entity_poly.type
_entity_poly.pdbx_seq_one_letter_code
_entity_poly.pdbx_strand_id
1 'polypeptide(L)'
;MSHKTGDQNYNEKIGGYNVSISNATVKKSFETEYRHSPLFAPILNFEEKLIYGTTATLEKNDEYAEHGIAIVDLKNDSVRYENFGTKDIALIPLFSTSELAYILGENGKMYVYDQDFQYSTYEPFKNLPPQQYYDIYENGQLALDDHRILYCLRGIGEEERFSLGILNLEGEPNFQLFNADFANTEHWYEPLYQNLEEKEIYVKEMSNDKEGNHIIILDSESLKVKAKIPVDSNHLLDFIVKIN
;
A
#
# COMPACT_ATOMS: atom_id res chain seq x y z
N MET A 1 -22.75 13.82 -8.75
CA MET A 1 -22.08 12.91 -7.80
C MET A 1 -21.54 11.78 -8.62
N SER A 2 -20.23 11.59 -8.61
CA SER A 2 -19.56 10.66 -9.51
C SER A 2 -20.08 9.23 -9.32
N HIS A 3 -20.45 8.83 -8.10
CA HIS A 3 -21.07 7.51 -7.87
C HIS A 3 -22.47 7.33 -8.47
N LYS A 4 -23.19 8.41 -8.80
CA LYS A 4 -24.52 8.33 -9.44
C LYS A 4 -24.43 8.32 -10.96
N THR A 5 -23.45 9.01 -11.52
CA THR A 5 -23.32 9.21 -12.96
C THR A 5 -22.26 8.32 -13.60
N GLY A 6 -21.29 7.83 -12.81
CA GLY A 6 -20.09 7.16 -13.32
C GLY A 6 -19.03 8.14 -13.87
N ASP A 7 -19.36 9.43 -13.93
CA ASP A 7 -18.49 10.46 -14.49
C ASP A 7 -17.64 11.12 -13.39
N GLN A 8 -16.36 11.37 -13.69
CA GLN A 8 -15.55 12.27 -12.88
C GLN A 8 -16.17 13.68 -12.96
N ASN A 9 -16.49 14.31 -11.83
CA ASN A 9 -16.97 15.68 -11.88
C ASN A 9 -15.75 16.59 -11.97
N TYR A 10 -15.58 17.26 -13.11
CA TYR A 10 -14.57 18.30 -13.28
C TYR A 10 -15.14 19.66 -12.90
N ASN A 11 -14.39 20.45 -12.14
CA ASN A 11 -14.72 21.84 -11.86
C ASN A 11 -13.73 22.77 -12.57
N GLU A 12 -14.20 23.46 -13.60
CA GLU A 12 -13.38 24.38 -14.41
C GLU A 12 -12.79 25.54 -13.61
N LYS A 13 -13.49 26.04 -12.59
CA LYS A 13 -13.02 27.18 -11.78
C LYS A 13 -11.87 26.78 -10.86
N ILE A 14 -11.95 25.58 -10.31
CA ILE A 14 -10.94 25.03 -9.39
C ILE A 14 -9.84 24.32 -10.19
N GLY A 15 -10.11 23.91 -11.44
CA GLY A 15 -9.18 23.17 -12.29
C GLY A 15 -8.84 21.83 -11.66
N GLY A 16 -9.82 20.97 -11.39
CA GLY A 16 -9.60 19.67 -10.77
C GLY A 16 -10.82 18.77 -10.79
N TYR A 17 -10.59 17.50 -10.52
CA TYR A 17 -11.63 16.48 -10.40
C TYR A 17 -11.94 16.21 -8.93
N ASN A 18 -13.16 15.74 -8.70
CA ASN A 18 -13.47 14.96 -7.52
C ASN A 18 -13.75 13.51 -7.94
N VAL A 19 -13.64 12.58 -6.98
CA VAL A 19 -13.96 11.17 -7.19
C VAL A 19 -14.84 10.67 -6.05
N SER A 20 -15.44 9.49 -6.22
CA SER A 20 -16.20 8.85 -5.16
C SER A 20 -15.54 7.58 -4.66
N ILE A 21 -15.46 7.48 -3.34
CA ILE A 21 -15.08 6.26 -2.63
C ILE A 21 -16.37 5.57 -2.19
N SER A 22 -16.62 4.37 -2.70
CA SER A 22 -17.82 3.61 -2.39
C SER A 22 -17.49 2.40 -1.53
N ASN A 23 -18.20 2.25 -0.41
CA ASN A 23 -18.12 1.06 0.43
C ASN A 23 -19.26 0.11 0.05
N ALA A 24 -18.90 -0.99 -0.61
CA ALA A 24 -19.85 -1.99 -1.10
C ALA A 24 -20.64 -2.69 0.04
N THR A 25 -20.01 -2.88 1.20
CA THR A 25 -20.60 -3.56 2.35
C THR A 25 -21.71 -2.74 2.99
N VAL A 26 -21.44 -1.46 3.29
CA VAL A 26 -22.45 -0.58 3.91
C VAL A 26 -23.29 0.18 2.90
N LYS A 27 -23.01 0.03 1.59
CA LYS A 27 -23.72 0.69 0.48
C LYS A 27 -23.76 2.22 0.64
N LYS A 28 -22.66 2.81 1.12
CA LYS A 28 -22.47 4.25 1.23
C LYS A 28 -21.35 4.69 0.31
N SER A 29 -21.49 5.90 -0.22
CA SER A 29 -20.49 6.54 -1.06
C SER A 29 -20.14 7.90 -0.48
N PHE A 30 -18.85 8.19 -0.46
CA PHE A 30 -18.29 9.48 -0.09
C PHE A 30 -17.74 10.13 -1.36
N GLU A 31 -17.92 11.45 -1.52
CA GLU A 31 -17.32 12.22 -2.61
C GLU A 31 -16.15 13.01 -2.04
N THR A 32 -14.97 12.86 -2.62
CA THR A 32 -13.82 13.65 -2.21
C THR A 32 -14.05 15.13 -2.50
N GLU A 33 -13.30 15.99 -1.83
CA GLU A 33 -13.14 17.36 -2.26
C GLU A 33 -12.39 17.40 -3.61
N TYR A 34 -12.60 18.47 -4.38
CA TYR A 34 -11.87 18.66 -5.63
C TYR A 34 -10.35 18.69 -5.35
N ARG A 35 -9.55 18.06 -6.22
CA ARG A 35 -8.09 17.92 -6.10
C ARG A 35 -7.58 17.06 -4.94
N HIS A 36 -8.47 16.47 -4.14
CA HIS A 36 -8.13 15.54 -3.05
C HIS A 36 -8.45 14.10 -3.43
N SER A 37 -8.13 13.74 -4.67
CA SER A 37 -8.33 12.36 -5.15
C SER A 37 -7.35 11.44 -4.44
N PRO A 38 -7.75 10.19 -4.10
CA PRO A 38 -6.86 9.23 -3.49
C PRO A 38 -5.67 8.93 -4.40
N LEU A 39 -4.52 8.70 -3.78
CA LEU A 39 -3.35 8.10 -4.42
C LEU A 39 -3.70 6.69 -4.93
N PHE A 40 -2.87 6.17 -5.85
CA PHE A 40 -2.94 4.76 -6.25
C PHE A 40 -2.34 3.88 -5.15
N ALA A 41 -3.09 3.77 -4.05
CA ALA A 41 -2.73 3.14 -2.80
C ALA A 41 -3.99 2.57 -2.11
N PRO A 42 -3.85 1.67 -1.12
CA PRO A 42 -4.97 1.21 -0.33
C PRO A 42 -5.80 2.34 0.28
N ILE A 43 -7.11 2.15 0.29
CA ILE A 43 -8.05 2.93 1.08
C ILE A 43 -8.44 2.05 2.26
N LEU A 44 -8.12 2.49 3.48
CA LEU A 44 -8.39 1.72 4.69
C LEU A 44 -9.77 2.08 5.22
N ASN A 45 -10.46 1.08 5.73
CA ASN A 45 -11.61 1.26 6.60
C ASN A 45 -11.17 0.90 8.02
N PHE A 46 -11.13 1.89 8.90
CA PHE A 46 -10.70 1.73 10.28
C PHE A 46 -11.71 2.40 11.20
N GLU A 47 -12.37 1.60 12.03
CA GLU A 47 -13.56 1.99 12.78
C GLU A 47 -14.67 2.53 11.85
N GLU A 48 -15.29 3.67 12.18
CA GLU A 48 -16.25 4.37 11.33
C GLU A 48 -15.58 5.40 10.39
N LYS A 49 -14.30 5.19 10.04
CA LYS A 49 -13.53 6.15 9.23
C LYS A 49 -12.90 5.50 8.00
N LEU A 50 -12.80 6.30 6.94
CA LEU A 50 -11.97 5.97 5.77
C LEU A 50 -10.64 6.72 5.87
N ILE A 51 -9.54 6.05 5.55
CA ILE A 51 -8.20 6.63 5.55
C ILE A 51 -7.60 6.41 4.16
N TYR A 52 -7.18 7.49 3.50
CA TYR A 52 -6.54 7.42 2.19
C TYR A 52 -5.43 8.47 2.03
N GLY A 53 -4.38 8.15 1.25
CA GLY A 53 -3.35 9.11 0.87
C GLY A 53 -3.86 10.06 -0.21
N THR A 54 -3.47 11.33 -0.16
CA THR A 54 -3.87 12.39 -1.10
C THR A 54 -2.67 13.27 -1.48
N THR A 55 -2.71 13.90 -2.66
CA THR A 55 -1.68 14.83 -3.15
C THR A 55 -1.91 16.29 -2.71
N ALA A 56 -2.90 16.54 -1.86
CA ALA A 56 -3.31 17.89 -1.48
C ALA A 56 -3.40 18.05 0.04
N THR A 57 -2.59 18.97 0.58
CA THR A 57 -2.83 19.62 1.87
C THR A 57 -3.22 21.09 1.67
N LEU A 58 -4.13 21.58 2.50
CA LEU A 58 -4.60 22.97 2.47
C LEU A 58 -3.63 23.86 3.27
N GLU A 59 -2.83 24.71 2.62
CA GLU A 59 -2.11 25.74 3.35
C GLU A 59 -3.03 26.91 3.73
N LYS A 60 -2.64 27.71 4.74
CA LYS A 60 -3.38 28.87 5.25
C LYS A 60 -3.70 29.96 4.20
N ASN A 61 -3.11 29.89 3.01
CA ASN A 61 -3.22 30.88 1.95
C ASN A 61 -3.91 30.36 0.67
N ASP A 62 -4.66 29.25 0.73
CA ASP A 62 -5.28 28.59 -0.43
C ASP A 62 -4.28 28.13 -1.52
N GLU A 63 -2.99 28.09 -1.19
CA GLU A 63 -1.96 27.42 -2.01
C GLU A 63 -1.90 25.95 -1.57
N TYR A 64 -2.06 25.04 -2.54
CA TYR A 64 -1.99 23.60 -2.28
C TYR A 64 -0.52 23.21 -2.22
N ALA A 65 -0.04 22.84 -1.04
CA ALA A 65 1.28 22.26 -0.85
C ALA A 65 1.12 20.82 -0.35
N GLU A 66 1.71 19.90 -1.11
CA GLU A 66 2.22 18.58 -0.69
C GLU A 66 1.21 17.49 -0.28
N HIS A 67 1.75 16.28 -0.15
CA HIS A 67 1.05 15.02 0.08
C HIS A 67 0.63 14.83 1.55
N GLY A 68 -0.49 14.14 1.78
CA GLY A 68 -1.09 13.99 3.10
C GLY A 68 -1.97 12.74 3.24
N ILE A 69 -2.51 12.53 4.44
CA ILE A 69 -3.56 11.54 4.73
C ILE A 69 -4.89 12.25 4.94
N ALA A 70 -5.89 11.86 4.19
CA ALA A 70 -7.29 12.23 4.42
C ALA A 70 -7.94 11.20 5.35
N ILE A 71 -8.62 11.70 6.39
CA ILE A 71 -9.40 10.89 7.33
C ILE A 71 -10.84 11.37 7.24
N VAL A 72 -11.70 10.53 6.67
CA VAL A 72 -13.13 10.79 6.49
C VAL A 72 -13.90 10.15 7.65
N ASP A 73 -14.59 10.97 8.43
CA ASP A 73 -15.53 10.50 9.45
C ASP A 73 -16.89 10.23 8.78
N LEU A 74 -17.24 8.96 8.61
CA LEU A 74 -18.47 8.55 7.92
C LEU A 74 -19.74 8.85 8.72
N LYS A 75 -19.62 9.09 10.02
CA LYS A 75 -20.75 9.40 10.91
C LYS A 75 -21.04 10.89 10.90
N ASN A 76 -20.00 11.70 10.92
CA ASN A 76 -20.12 13.16 10.99
C ASN A 76 -20.05 13.84 9.62
N ASP A 77 -19.82 13.09 8.54
CA ASP A 77 -19.71 13.59 7.17
C ASP A 77 -18.65 14.71 7.07
N SER A 78 -17.49 14.46 7.65
CA SER A 78 -16.40 15.43 7.73
C SER A 78 -15.06 14.81 7.33
N VAL A 79 -14.15 15.67 6.87
CA VAL A 79 -12.79 15.28 6.48
C VAL A 79 -11.80 16.10 7.28
N ARG A 80 -10.74 15.44 7.76
CA ARG A 80 -9.52 16.12 8.22
C ARG A 80 -8.32 15.60 7.44
N TYR A 81 -7.32 16.46 7.29
CA TYR A 81 -6.07 16.13 6.61
C TYR A 81 -4.90 16.20 7.60
N GLU A 82 -4.01 15.22 7.52
CA GLU A 82 -2.82 15.13 8.38
C GLU A 82 -1.56 14.86 7.55
N ASN A 83 -0.44 15.46 7.98
CA ASN A 83 0.88 15.26 7.36
C ASN A 83 1.94 14.80 8.37
N PHE A 84 1.54 14.53 9.63
CA PHE A 84 2.43 14.13 10.72
C PHE A 84 3.66 15.04 10.93
N GLY A 85 3.55 16.34 10.58
CA GLY A 85 4.66 17.28 10.64
C GLY A 85 5.73 17.09 9.56
N THR A 86 5.46 16.27 8.55
CA THR A 86 6.30 16.11 7.36
C THR A 86 5.86 17.04 6.22
N LYS A 87 6.83 17.38 5.38
CA LYS A 87 6.67 18.18 4.17
C LYS A 87 7.24 17.39 2.98
N ASP A 88 6.60 17.52 1.82
CA ASP A 88 6.99 16.93 0.53
C ASP A 88 7.17 15.40 0.58
N ILE A 89 6.50 14.71 1.49
CA ILE A 89 6.62 13.25 1.67
C ILE A 89 5.26 12.63 1.37
N ALA A 90 5.19 11.72 0.41
CA ALA A 90 3.96 10.96 0.24
C ALA A 90 3.71 10.03 1.41
N LEU A 91 2.44 9.97 1.81
CA LEU A 91 1.96 9.15 2.91
C LEU A 91 0.95 8.15 2.34
N ILE A 92 1.24 6.87 2.55
CA ILE A 92 0.55 5.75 1.92
C ILE A 92 -0.02 4.87 3.01
N PRO A 93 -1.36 4.75 3.11
CA PRO A 93 -1.98 3.74 3.95
C PRO A 93 -1.57 2.35 3.46
N LEU A 94 -1.16 1.48 4.37
CA LEU A 94 -0.76 0.11 4.04
C LEU A 94 -1.86 -0.89 4.38
N PHE A 95 -2.29 -0.87 5.64
CA PHE A 95 -3.15 -1.90 6.21
C PHE A 95 -3.82 -1.39 7.49
N SER A 96 -4.93 -2.01 7.88
CA SER A 96 -5.58 -1.78 9.17
C SER A 96 -6.11 -3.07 9.74
N THR A 97 -5.93 -3.26 11.05
CA THR A 97 -6.58 -4.30 11.85
C THR A 97 -7.83 -3.73 12.51
N SER A 98 -8.45 -4.49 13.42
CA SER A 98 -9.50 -3.97 14.30
C SER A 98 -8.99 -2.96 15.32
N GLU A 99 -7.68 -2.89 15.56
CA GLU A 99 -7.11 -2.09 16.66
C GLU A 99 -6.21 -0.96 16.17
N LEU A 100 -5.54 -1.15 15.02
CA LEU A 100 -4.50 -0.25 14.53
C LEU A 100 -4.65 0.01 13.02
N ALA A 101 -4.28 1.21 12.59
CA ALA A 101 -4.12 1.55 11.17
C ALA A 101 -2.70 2.03 10.87
N TYR A 102 -2.09 1.49 9.82
CA TYR A 102 -0.68 1.67 9.49
C TYR A 102 -0.53 2.51 8.23
N ILE A 103 0.25 3.57 8.33
CA ILE A 103 0.57 4.50 7.23
C ILE A 103 2.09 4.56 7.12
N LEU A 104 2.60 4.46 5.90
CA LEU A 104 4.02 4.57 5.61
C LEU A 104 4.30 5.85 4.83
N GLY A 105 5.33 6.59 5.25
CA GLY A 105 5.88 7.67 4.45
C GLY A 105 6.97 7.19 3.50
N GLU A 106 7.12 7.88 2.37
CA GLU A 106 8.27 7.76 1.45
C GLU A 106 9.62 7.93 2.15
N ASN A 107 9.64 8.53 3.35
CA ASN A 107 10.83 8.67 4.20
C ASN A 107 11.17 7.42 5.03
N GLY A 108 10.40 6.32 4.90
CA GLY A 108 10.59 5.08 5.65
C GLY A 108 10.04 5.10 7.07
N LYS A 109 9.38 6.17 7.50
CA LYS A 109 8.70 6.24 8.81
C LYS A 109 7.29 5.69 8.71
N MET A 110 6.90 4.95 9.74
CA MET A 110 5.56 4.40 9.86
C MET A 110 4.79 5.13 10.95
N TYR A 111 3.59 5.60 10.61
CA TYR A 111 2.64 6.23 11.50
C TYR A 111 1.50 5.25 11.78
N VAL A 112 1.25 4.97 13.05
CA VAL A 112 0.28 3.95 13.47
C VAL A 112 -0.78 4.60 14.33
N TYR A 113 -2.02 4.67 13.84
CA TYR A 113 -3.16 5.12 14.63
C TYR A 113 -3.71 4.00 15.51
N ASP A 114 -4.14 4.36 16.71
CA ASP A 114 -5.02 3.54 17.56
C ASP A 114 -6.50 3.89 17.37
N GLN A 115 -7.38 3.17 18.07
CA GLN A 115 -8.83 3.36 18.01
C GLN A 115 -9.30 4.76 18.50
N ASP A 116 -8.50 5.41 19.35
CA ASP A 116 -8.71 6.79 19.81
C ASP A 116 -8.16 7.82 18.81
N PHE A 117 -7.64 7.35 17.67
CA PHE A 117 -7.01 8.15 16.62
C PHE A 117 -5.83 8.99 17.13
N GLN A 118 -5.14 8.52 18.16
CA GLN A 118 -3.78 8.95 18.49
C GLN A 118 -2.81 8.15 17.65
N TYR A 119 -1.68 8.77 17.25
CA TYR A 119 -0.67 8.06 16.46
C TYR A 119 0.67 7.96 17.17
N SER A 120 1.35 6.85 16.93
CA SER A 120 2.76 6.65 17.24
C SER A 120 3.60 6.60 15.96
N THR A 121 4.89 6.90 16.06
CA THR A 121 5.83 6.89 14.92
C THR A 121 6.91 5.83 15.14
N TYR A 122 7.20 5.06 14.11
CA TYR A 122 8.17 3.97 14.11
C TYR A 122 9.10 4.04 12.89
N GLU A 123 10.24 3.38 12.99
CA GLU A 123 11.25 3.30 11.92
C GLU A 123 11.51 1.82 11.56
N PRO A 124 10.56 1.15 10.88
CA PRO A 124 10.62 -0.29 10.66
C PRO A 124 11.84 -0.75 9.85
N PHE A 125 12.41 0.17 9.05
CA PHE A 125 13.54 -0.11 8.16
C PHE A 125 14.90 0.32 8.72
N LYS A 126 14.98 0.77 9.99
CA LYS A 126 16.20 1.35 10.59
C LYS A 126 17.46 0.46 10.53
N ASN A 127 17.28 -0.85 10.39
CA ASN A 127 18.37 -1.84 10.34
C ASN A 127 18.80 -2.20 8.90
N LEU A 128 18.20 -1.59 7.88
CA LEU A 128 18.56 -1.80 6.48
C LEU A 128 19.53 -0.71 5.99
N PRO A 129 20.28 -0.97 4.91
CA PRO A 129 20.86 0.10 4.11
C PRO A 129 19.79 1.13 3.71
N PRO A 130 20.17 2.38 3.39
CA PRO A 130 19.23 3.34 2.83
C PRO A 130 18.51 2.78 1.59
N GLN A 131 17.20 3.07 1.51
CA GLN A 131 16.37 2.74 0.35
C GLN A 131 16.09 4.00 -0.45
N GLN A 132 15.89 3.86 -1.77
CA GLN A 132 15.40 4.95 -2.60
C GLN A 132 13.90 5.18 -2.41
N TYR A 133 13.14 4.09 -2.31
CA TYR A 133 11.69 4.11 -2.13
C TYR A 133 11.30 3.07 -1.06
N TYR A 134 10.65 3.55 0.01
CA TYR A 134 10.17 2.70 1.10
C TYR A 134 8.74 2.25 0.87
N ASP A 135 7.97 3.09 0.20
CA ASP A 135 6.70 2.83 -0.41
C ASP A 135 6.90 2.40 -1.86
N ILE A 136 6.03 1.52 -2.35
CA ILE A 136 6.00 1.23 -3.78
C ILE A 136 4.58 1.44 -4.21
N TYR A 137 4.34 2.60 -4.84
CA TYR A 137 3.15 2.84 -5.64
C TYR A 137 2.94 1.60 -6.51
N GLU A 138 1.76 0.96 -6.42
CA GLU A 138 1.36 -0.34 -7.01
C GLU A 138 1.32 -1.53 -6.02
N ASN A 139 1.52 -2.74 -6.54
CA ASN A 139 1.24 -4.05 -5.92
C ASN A 139 2.47 -4.62 -5.20
N GLY A 140 3.28 -3.77 -4.56
CA GLY A 140 4.49 -4.20 -3.84
C GLY A 140 4.21 -4.88 -2.49
N GLN A 141 2.94 -5.02 -2.09
CA GLN A 141 2.56 -5.46 -0.76
C GLN A 141 1.34 -6.37 -0.75
N LEU A 142 1.31 -7.32 0.20
CA LEU A 142 0.18 -8.19 0.46
C LEU A 142 0.09 -8.48 1.96
N ALA A 143 -1.02 -8.10 2.59
CA ALA A 143 -1.32 -8.52 3.97
C ALA A 143 -1.49 -10.05 4.01
N LEU A 144 -0.72 -10.70 4.89
CA LEU A 144 -0.76 -12.16 5.08
C LEU A 144 -1.71 -12.54 6.23
N ASP A 145 -1.72 -11.69 7.26
CA ASP A 145 -2.58 -11.75 8.43
C ASP A 145 -2.56 -10.38 9.14
N ASP A 146 -3.19 -10.30 10.32
CA ASP A 146 -3.29 -9.08 11.11
C ASP A 146 -1.95 -8.55 11.64
N HIS A 147 -0.86 -9.30 11.47
CA HIS A 147 0.45 -9.01 12.06
C HIS A 147 1.58 -8.96 11.02
N ARG A 148 1.35 -9.39 9.78
CA ARG A 148 2.41 -9.56 8.79
C ARG A 148 1.97 -9.10 7.40
N ILE A 149 2.83 -8.31 6.76
CA ILE A 149 2.68 -7.92 5.35
C ILE A 149 3.90 -8.45 4.59
N LEU A 150 3.66 -9.20 3.52
CA LEU A 150 4.69 -9.50 2.52
C LEU A 150 4.94 -8.22 1.72
N TYR A 151 6.19 -7.77 1.70
CA TYR A 151 6.51 -6.44 1.23
C TYR A 151 7.82 -6.44 0.42
N CYS A 152 7.77 -5.86 -0.78
CA CYS A 152 8.94 -5.63 -1.60
C CYS A 152 9.43 -4.18 -1.42
N LEU A 153 10.74 -4.00 -1.36
CA LEU A 153 11.42 -2.69 -1.32
C LEU A 153 12.20 -2.48 -2.62
N ARG A 154 12.38 -1.22 -3.01
CA ARG A 154 13.19 -0.81 -4.15
C ARG A 154 14.31 0.12 -3.71
N GLY A 155 15.47 -0.06 -4.32
CA GLY A 155 16.62 0.79 -4.12
C GLY A 155 17.49 0.39 -2.92
N ILE A 156 17.55 -0.90 -2.55
CA ILE A 156 18.33 -1.32 -1.36
C ILE A 156 19.83 -1.12 -1.60
N GLY A 157 20.40 -0.07 -0.99
CA GLY A 157 21.81 0.31 -1.17
C GLY A 157 22.14 0.90 -2.55
N GLU A 158 21.44 0.49 -3.61
CA GLU A 158 21.59 0.93 -5.00
C GLU A 158 20.24 0.99 -5.74
N GLU A 159 20.09 1.90 -6.71
CA GLU A 159 18.82 2.29 -7.36
C GLU A 159 18.02 1.13 -8.00
N GLU A 160 18.71 0.13 -8.54
CA GLU A 160 18.12 -0.99 -9.29
C GLU A 160 18.13 -2.31 -8.51
N ARG A 161 18.27 -2.24 -7.18
CA ARG A 161 18.23 -3.41 -6.30
C ARG A 161 16.92 -3.48 -5.54
N PHE A 162 16.39 -4.67 -5.38
CA PHE A 162 15.13 -4.93 -4.70
C PHE A 162 15.33 -5.80 -3.46
N SER A 163 14.33 -5.84 -2.60
CA SER A 163 14.35 -6.67 -1.41
C SER A 163 12.96 -7.13 -1.05
N LEU A 164 12.75 -8.45 -1.01
CA LEU A 164 11.53 -9.05 -0.50
C LEU A 164 11.69 -9.39 0.98
N GLY A 165 10.69 -9.08 1.78
CA GLY A 165 10.69 -9.41 3.20
C GLY A 165 9.32 -9.35 3.81
N ILE A 166 9.29 -9.51 5.13
CA ILE A 166 8.08 -9.38 5.93
C ILE A 166 8.18 -8.10 6.75
N LEU A 167 7.20 -7.23 6.60
CA LEU A 167 6.92 -6.17 7.54
C LEU A 167 6.06 -6.74 8.66
N ASN A 168 6.66 -6.92 9.83
CA ASN A 168 5.97 -7.35 11.05
C ASN A 168 5.34 -6.12 11.72
N LEU A 169 4.09 -6.28 12.15
CA LEU A 169 3.25 -5.23 12.74
C LEU A 169 2.97 -5.46 14.23
N GLU A 170 3.32 -6.64 14.75
CA GLU A 170 3.15 -6.98 16.17
C GLU A 170 4.17 -6.21 17.03
N GLY A 171 3.67 -5.45 18.01
CA GLY A 171 4.52 -4.62 18.87
C GLY A 171 5.11 -3.42 18.13
N GLU A 172 6.44 -3.28 18.14
CA GLU A 172 7.15 -2.26 17.35
C GLU A 172 7.33 -2.76 15.91
N PRO A 173 6.74 -2.08 14.90
CA PRO A 173 6.87 -2.50 13.52
C PRO A 173 8.33 -2.62 13.09
N ASN A 174 8.65 -3.71 12.41
CA ASN A 174 10.00 -3.98 11.92
C ASN A 174 9.96 -4.75 10.61
N PHE A 175 10.90 -4.44 9.72
CA PHE A 175 11.06 -5.16 8.46
C PHE A 175 12.17 -6.19 8.56
N GLN A 176 11.86 -7.42 8.16
CA GLN A 176 12.80 -8.53 8.09
C GLN A 176 12.94 -8.99 6.64
N LEU A 177 14.16 -8.90 6.10
CA LEU A 177 14.51 -9.45 4.79
C LEU A 177 14.29 -10.97 4.76
N PHE A 178 13.80 -11.47 3.63
CA PHE A 178 13.87 -12.90 3.37
C PHE A 178 15.31 -13.33 3.15
N ASN A 179 15.73 -14.31 3.94
CA ASN A 179 16.97 -15.03 3.72
C ASN A 179 16.65 -16.38 3.07
N ALA A 180 16.20 -16.33 1.81
CA ALA A 180 15.86 -17.50 1.03
C ALA A 180 16.49 -17.38 -0.37
N ASP A 181 16.95 -18.50 -0.91
CA ASP A 181 17.69 -18.54 -2.19
C ASP A 181 16.92 -17.93 -3.36
N PHE A 182 15.58 -17.90 -3.29
CA PHE A 182 14.75 -17.32 -4.35
C PHE A 182 14.66 -15.79 -4.28
N ALA A 183 14.94 -15.15 -3.15
CA ALA A 183 14.82 -13.71 -2.94
C ALA A 183 16.09 -12.97 -3.40
N ASN A 184 16.35 -13.02 -4.70
CA ASN A 184 17.44 -12.28 -5.37
C ASN A 184 17.14 -10.78 -5.42
N THR A 185 18.15 -9.95 -5.12
CA THR A 185 18.07 -8.48 -5.17
C THR A 185 18.04 -7.90 -6.58
N GLU A 186 18.29 -8.69 -7.63
CA GLU A 186 18.21 -8.28 -9.04
C GLU A 186 16.81 -8.43 -9.63
N HIS A 187 15.90 -9.07 -8.89
CA HIS A 187 14.54 -9.31 -9.34
C HIS A 187 13.55 -8.50 -8.51
N TRP A 188 12.52 -8.01 -9.18
CA TRP A 188 11.35 -7.43 -8.55
C TRP A 188 10.33 -8.52 -8.21
N TYR A 189 9.68 -8.38 -7.06
CA TYR A 189 8.63 -9.30 -6.62
C TYR A 189 7.33 -8.54 -6.40
N GLU A 190 6.29 -8.97 -7.10
CA GLU A 190 4.94 -8.43 -6.98
C GLU A 190 4.03 -9.49 -6.34
N PRO A 191 3.72 -9.38 -5.04
CA PRO A 191 2.69 -10.19 -4.40
C PRO A 191 1.34 -10.00 -5.11
N LEU A 192 0.72 -11.10 -5.55
CA LEU A 192 -0.57 -11.04 -6.26
C LEU A 192 -1.74 -11.24 -5.30
N TYR A 193 -1.82 -12.42 -4.68
CA TYR A 193 -2.88 -12.76 -3.72
C TYR A 193 -2.49 -13.99 -2.88
N GLN A 194 -3.27 -14.23 -1.83
CA GLN A 194 -3.21 -15.44 -1.01
C GLN A 194 -4.48 -16.28 -1.18
N ASN A 195 -4.31 -17.57 -1.46
CA ASN A 195 -5.37 -18.57 -1.38
C ASN A 195 -5.35 -19.19 0.03
N LEU A 196 -6.37 -18.85 0.83
CA LEU A 196 -6.49 -19.29 2.22
C LEU A 196 -6.82 -20.78 2.35
N GLU A 197 -7.54 -21.37 1.38
CA GLU A 197 -7.93 -22.79 1.42
C GLU A 197 -6.72 -23.69 1.16
N GLU A 198 -5.94 -23.36 0.15
CA GLU A 198 -4.76 -24.12 -0.27
C GLU A 198 -3.48 -23.72 0.48
N LYS A 199 -3.56 -22.68 1.33
CA LYS A 199 -2.44 -22.07 2.06
C LYS A 199 -1.29 -21.68 1.14
N GLU A 200 -1.63 -20.97 0.07
CA GLU A 200 -0.69 -20.59 -1.00
C GLU A 200 -0.66 -19.07 -1.17
N ILE A 201 0.54 -18.51 -1.31
CA ILE A 201 0.74 -17.12 -1.73
C ILE A 201 1.33 -17.14 -3.13
N TYR A 202 0.77 -16.35 -4.02
CA TYR A 202 1.22 -16.22 -5.40
C TYR A 202 1.99 -14.92 -5.55
N VAL A 203 3.26 -15.03 -5.97
CA VAL A 203 4.16 -13.89 -6.16
C VAL A 203 4.71 -13.95 -7.58
N LYS A 204 4.64 -12.83 -8.28
CA LYS A 204 5.24 -12.68 -9.60
C LYS A 204 6.68 -12.18 -9.44
N GLU A 205 7.63 -12.95 -9.95
CA GLU A 205 9.05 -12.59 -10.01
C GLU A 205 9.34 -12.03 -11.40
N MET A 206 9.83 -10.78 -11.46
CA MET A 206 10.25 -10.08 -12.67
C MET A 206 11.76 -9.88 -12.65
N SER A 207 12.45 -10.45 -13.62
CA SER A 207 13.87 -10.16 -13.85
C SER A 207 14.05 -9.07 -14.89
N ASN A 208 15.08 -8.24 -14.71
CA ASN A 208 15.46 -7.21 -15.69
C ASN A 208 15.90 -7.80 -17.05
N ASP A 209 16.37 -9.04 -17.08
CA ASP A 209 16.91 -9.71 -18.28
C ASP A 209 15.89 -10.58 -19.05
N LYS A 210 14.62 -10.62 -18.63
CA LYS A 210 13.49 -11.36 -19.22
C LYS A 210 13.61 -12.89 -19.27
N GLU A 211 14.79 -13.50 -19.07
CA GLU A 211 14.99 -14.95 -19.05
C GLU A 211 14.62 -15.60 -17.70
N GLY A 212 14.39 -14.79 -16.65
CA GLY A 212 14.12 -15.24 -15.29
C GLY A 212 12.70 -15.05 -14.75
N ASN A 213 11.69 -14.90 -15.62
CA ASN A 213 10.32 -14.59 -15.19
C ASN A 213 9.56 -15.81 -14.68
N HIS A 214 9.07 -15.74 -13.43
CA HIS A 214 8.35 -16.86 -12.80
C HIS A 214 7.15 -16.39 -12.00
N ILE A 215 6.22 -17.33 -11.81
CA ILE A 215 5.31 -17.31 -10.67
C ILE A 215 5.93 -18.18 -9.58
N ILE A 216 6.17 -17.57 -8.43
CA ILE A 216 6.59 -18.25 -7.21
C ILE A 216 5.34 -18.50 -6.37
N ILE A 217 5.13 -19.76 -6.02
CA ILE A 217 4.08 -20.17 -5.09
C ILE A 217 4.75 -20.46 -3.75
N LEU A 218 4.40 -19.68 -2.73
CA LEU A 218 4.87 -19.88 -1.36
C LEU A 218 3.81 -20.59 -0.53
N ASP A 219 4.24 -21.42 0.41
CA ASP A 219 3.40 -21.88 1.51
C ASP A 219 3.10 -20.71 2.44
N SER A 220 1.83 -20.44 2.76
CA SER A 220 1.46 -19.22 3.47
C SER A 220 1.87 -19.19 4.94
N GLU A 221 2.12 -20.35 5.55
CA GLU A 221 2.54 -20.44 6.95
C GLU A 221 4.06 -20.32 7.07
N SER A 222 4.79 -21.17 6.35
CA SER A 222 6.24 -21.27 6.43
C SER A 222 7.00 -20.35 5.49
N LEU A 223 6.30 -19.74 4.51
CA LEU A 223 6.86 -18.88 3.45
C LEU A 223 7.92 -19.58 2.59
N LYS A 224 7.95 -20.91 2.60
CA LYS A 224 8.82 -21.71 1.74
C LYS A 224 8.22 -21.84 0.34
N VAL A 225 9.09 -21.85 -0.67
CA VAL A 225 8.68 -22.09 -2.07
C VAL A 225 8.11 -23.49 -2.21
N LYS A 226 6.83 -23.58 -2.60
CA LYS A 226 6.16 -24.83 -3.01
C LYS A 226 6.41 -25.13 -4.48
N ALA A 227 6.37 -24.11 -5.32
CA ALA A 227 6.59 -24.23 -6.75
C ALA A 227 7.13 -22.93 -7.34
N LYS A 228 7.84 -23.07 -8.46
CA LYS A 228 8.32 -21.96 -9.29
C LYS A 228 7.98 -22.31 -10.73
N ILE A 229 7.06 -21.56 -11.33
CA ILE A 229 6.49 -21.84 -12.65
C ILE A 229 7.03 -20.78 -13.62
N PRO A 230 7.78 -21.15 -14.67
CA PRO A 230 8.23 -20.17 -15.66
C PRO A 230 7.04 -19.61 -16.43
N VAL A 231 7.08 -18.31 -16.72
CA VAL A 231 6.04 -17.62 -17.48
C VAL A 231 6.66 -16.68 -18.48
N ASP A 232 6.24 -16.83 -19.73
CA ASP A 232 6.52 -15.84 -20.76
C ASP A 232 5.69 -14.58 -20.50
N SER A 233 6.30 -13.42 -20.66
CA SER A 233 5.60 -12.11 -20.59
C SER A 233 4.81 -11.87 -19.29
N ASN A 234 5.37 -12.17 -18.12
CA ASN A 234 4.73 -11.93 -16.82
C ASN A 234 4.27 -10.47 -16.57
N HIS A 235 4.86 -9.47 -17.25
CA HIS A 235 4.42 -8.08 -17.21
C HIS A 235 2.99 -7.87 -17.75
N LEU A 236 2.43 -8.84 -18.49
CA LEU A 236 1.04 -8.86 -18.97
C LEU A 236 0.13 -9.76 -18.12
N LEU A 237 0.65 -10.36 -17.05
CA LEU A 237 -0.10 -11.26 -16.19
C LEU A 237 -0.78 -10.46 -15.08
N ASP A 238 -2.11 -10.44 -15.12
CA ASP A 238 -2.95 -9.73 -14.15
C ASP A 238 -3.41 -10.63 -12.99
N PHE A 239 -3.70 -11.92 -13.26
CA PHE A 239 -4.18 -12.86 -12.24
C PHE A 239 -3.83 -14.31 -12.59
N ILE A 240 -3.93 -15.20 -11.60
CA ILE A 240 -3.66 -16.64 -11.73
C ILE A 240 -4.84 -17.40 -11.16
N VAL A 241 -5.32 -18.43 -11.85
CA VAL A 241 -6.32 -19.37 -11.34
C VAL A 241 -5.78 -20.79 -11.43
N LYS A 242 -5.79 -21.49 -10.30
CA LYS A 242 -5.52 -22.92 -10.22
C LYS A 242 -6.82 -23.67 -10.58
N ILE A 243 -6.78 -24.46 -11.65
CA ILE A 243 -7.90 -25.32 -12.06
C ILE A 243 -7.65 -26.70 -11.46
N ASN A 244 -8.60 -27.17 -10.64
CA ASN A 244 -8.58 -28.50 -10.04
C ASN A 244 -9.11 -29.57 -11.00
#